data_AF-A0A6L8HYB3-F1
#
_entry.id   AF-A0A6L8HYB3-F1
#
_cell.length_a   1.000
_cell.length_b   1.000
_cell.length_c   1.000
_cell.angle_alpha   90.00
_cell.angle_beta   90.00
_cell.angle_gamma   90.00
#
_symmetry.space_group_name_H-M   'P 1'
#
loop_
_entity.id
_entity.type
_entity.pdbx_description
1 polymer ?
#
loop_
_entity_poly.entity_id
_entity_poly.type
_entity_poly.pdbx_seq_one_letter_code
_entity_poly.pdbx_strand_id
1 'polypeptide(L)'
;MLRYAVKRLGSLLASLVVASLVIFACIEVVPGDPASFMLGINAQPDTVAALREELGLNRAPHERYIAWVSGLVTGDFGTSYTYRSPVSEIVVERLAISLPLAIYALSLTILVAFPVGILAATRRGSLTDISVMATTQLGVAIPNFWFALLMVLVFAVNLRWFSAGGFPGWDEGVPAAVKALTLPAIALALPQASILARVMRSSLLDTLSEDYIRTARAKGLTARQA
;
A
#
# COMPACT_ATOMS: atom_id res chain seq x y z
N MET A 1 1.00 -29.16 2.67
CA MET A 1 0.32 -27.90 3.06
C MET A 1 0.58 -27.49 4.50
N LEU A 2 0.31 -28.32 5.51
CA LEU A 2 0.54 -27.96 6.93
C LEU A 2 2.00 -27.55 7.24
N ARG A 3 2.99 -28.34 6.80
CA ARG A 3 4.42 -28.01 6.97
C ARG A 3 4.81 -26.68 6.32
N TYR A 4 4.21 -26.37 5.16
CA TYR A 4 4.42 -25.09 4.47
C TYR A 4 3.79 -23.93 5.25
N ALA A 5 2.56 -24.09 5.72
CA ALA A 5 1.85 -23.10 6.53
C ALA A 5 2.61 -22.79 7.83
N VAL A 6 3.09 -23.82 8.55
CA VAL A 6 3.89 -23.67 9.77
C VAL A 6 5.20 -22.94 9.48
N LYS A 7 5.91 -23.30 8.40
CA LYS A 7 7.15 -22.61 8.01
C LYS A 7 6.90 -21.12 7.70
N ARG A 8 5.82 -20.81 6.98
CA ARG A 8 5.41 -19.43 6.65
C ARG A 8 5.01 -18.67 7.91
N LEU A 9 4.23 -19.26 8.80
CA LEU A 9 3.81 -18.64 10.05
C LEU A 9 5.01 -18.37 10.96
N GLY A 10 5.93 -19.32 11.08
CA GLY A 10 7.19 -19.13 11.80
C GLY A 10 8.02 -17.99 11.21
N SER A 11 8.14 -17.91 9.89
CA SER A 11 8.84 -16.79 9.23
C SER A 11 8.17 -15.44 9.46
N LEU A 12 6.83 -15.41 9.47
CA LEU A 12 6.04 -14.20 9.74
C LEU A 12 6.28 -13.74 11.18
N LEU A 13 6.14 -14.63 12.16
CA LEU A 13 6.35 -14.30 13.58
C LEU A 13 7.77 -13.83 13.83
N ALA A 14 8.77 -14.53 13.28
CA ALA A 14 10.17 -14.10 13.38
C ALA A 14 10.38 -12.72 12.76
N SER A 15 9.81 -12.45 11.58
CA SER A 15 9.91 -11.14 10.94
C SER A 15 9.25 -10.02 11.75
N LEU A 16 8.11 -10.30 12.39
CA LEU A 16 7.41 -9.34 13.25
C LEU A 16 8.23 -9.03 14.50
N VAL A 17 8.80 -10.05 15.15
CA VAL A 17 9.66 -9.85 16.34
C VAL A 17 10.91 -9.06 16.00
N VAL A 18 11.57 -9.36 14.88
CA VAL A 18 12.75 -8.61 14.43
C VAL A 18 12.36 -7.16 14.11
N ALA A 19 11.27 -6.95 13.37
CA ALA A 19 10.79 -5.62 13.03
C ALA A 19 10.41 -4.81 14.27
N SER A 20 9.71 -5.40 15.24
CA SER A 20 9.30 -4.72 16.47
C SER A 20 10.50 -4.33 17.33
N LEU A 21 11.51 -5.22 17.44
CA LEU A 21 12.76 -4.90 18.14
C LEU A 21 13.51 -3.76 17.46
N VAL A 22 13.61 -3.78 16.12
CA VAL A 22 14.28 -2.71 15.36
C VAL A 22 13.53 -1.38 15.53
N ILE A 23 12.19 -1.37 15.42
CA ILE A 23 11.38 -0.16 15.60
C ILE A 23 11.58 0.39 17.03
N PHE A 24 11.50 -0.47 18.04
CA PHE A 24 11.70 -0.07 19.43
C PHE A 24 13.09 0.51 19.66
N ALA A 25 14.13 -0.16 19.16
CA ALA A 25 15.52 0.32 19.27
C ALA A 25 15.72 1.65 18.54
N CYS A 26 15.14 1.83 17.35
CA CYS A 26 15.19 3.09 16.63
C CYS A 26 14.56 4.22 17.45
N ILE A 27 13.40 4.00 18.08
CA ILE A 27 12.75 5.00 18.94
C ILE A 27 13.60 5.30 20.18
N GLU A 28 14.24 4.29 20.77
CA GLU A 28 15.08 4.46 21.96
C GLU A 28 16.36 5.27 21.68
N VAL A 29 16.91 5.14 20.47
CA VAL A 29 18.13 5.85 20.06
C VAL A 29 17.83 7.27 19.58
N VAL A 30 16.58 7.56 19.17
CA VAL A 30 16.21 8.90 18.71
C VAL A 30 16.41 9.91 19.85
N PRO A 31 17.19 10.98 19.64
CA PRO A 31 17.40 12.00 20.66
C PRO A 31 16.10 12.76 20.90
N GLY A 32 15.62 12.72 22.14
CA GLY A 32 14.41 13.41 22.58
C GLY A 32 13.68 12.64 23.67
N ASP A 33 13.11 13.36 24.64
CA ASP A 33 12.26 12.75 25.65
C ASP A 33 10.79 12.88 25.23
N PRO A 34 10.05 11.77 25.07
CA PRO A 34 8.63 11.80 24.72
C PRO A 34 7.80 12.67 25.67
N ALA A 35 8.09 12.66 26.98
CA ALA A 35 7.35 13.48 27.94
C ALA A 35 7.60 14.98 27.73
N SER A 36 8.86 15.36 27.49
CA SER A 36 9.25 16.73 27.14
C SER A 36 8.64 17.17 25.80
N PHE A 37 8.57 16.28 24.82
CA PHE A 37 7.92 16.56 23.53
C PHE A 37 6.41 16.78 23.69
N MET A 38 5.75 15.94 24.51
CA MET A 38 4.32 16.05 24.77
C MET A 38 3.96 17.34 25.51
N LEU A 39 4.74 17.76 26.50
CA LEU A 39 4.47 18.97 27.29
C LEU A 39 4.98 20.26 26.61
N GLY A 40 5.90 20.13 25.65
CA GLY A 40 6.50 21.24 24.93
C GLY A 40 7.71 21.85 25.64
N ILE A 41 8.41 22.74 24.95
CA ILE A 41 9.72 23.29 25.35
C ILE A 41 9.71 24.13 26.64
N ASN A 42 8.53 24.57 27.10
CA ASN A 42 8.38 25.41 28.30
C ASN A 42 7.90 24.62 29.53
N ALA A 43 7.86 23.28 29.44
CA ALA A 43 7.39 22.44 30.54
C ALA A 43 8.31 22.55 31.77
N GLN A 44 7.73 22.68 32.96
CA GLN A 44 8.53 22.65 34.19
C GLN A 44 9.15 21.26 34.40
N PRO A 45 10.41 21.18 34.90
CA PRO A 45 11.11 19.91 35.11
C PRO A 45 10.30 18.89 35.94
N ASP A 46 9.59 19.37 36.97
CA ASP A 46 8.79 18.51 37.85
C ASP A 46 7.60 17.89 37.12
N THR A 47 6.95 18.64 36.22
CA THR A 47 5.85 18.15 35.38
C THR A 47 6.33 17.13 34.36
N VAL A 48 7.52 17.34 33.79
CA VAL A 48 8.15 16.38 32.88
C VAL A 48 8.48 15.08 33.62
N ALA A 49 9.09 15.17 34.81
CA ALA A 49 9.42 14.00 35.61
C ALA A 49 8.18 13.18 35.99
N ALA A 50 7.09 13.87 36.38
CA ALA A 50 5.81 13.22 36.67
C ALA A 50 5.24 12.48 35.45
N LEU A 51 5.24 13.11 34.27
CA LEU A 51 4.76 12.47 33.05
C LEU A 51 5.66 11.31 32.60
N ARG A 52 6.98 11.38 32.80
CA ARG A 52 7.90 10.26 32.52
C ARG A 52 7.58 9.04 33.38
N GLU A 53 7.22 9.26 34.64
CA GLU A 53 6.82 8.19 35.54
C GLU A 53 5.48 7.58 35.11
N GLU A 54 4.49 8.42 34.78
CA GLU A 54 3.17 7.98 34.28
C GLU A 54 3.29 7.15 32.99
N LEU A 55 4.14 7.58 32.05
CA LEU A 55 4.41 6.87 30.80
C LEU A 55 5.35 5.66 30.96
N GLY A 56 5.87 5.42 32.16
CA GLY A 56 6.81 4.33 32.43
C GLY A 56 8.16 4.47 31.71
N LEU A 57 8.54 5.69 31.33
CA LEU A 57 9.79 5.98 30.59
C LEU A 57 11.04 5.80 31.46
N ASN A 58 10.89 5.74 32.78
CA ASN A 58 11.98 5.51 33.74
C ASN A 58 12.31 4.03 33.93
N ARG A 59 11.48 3.12 33.40
CA ARG A 59 11.72 1.66 33.48
C ARG A 59 12.82 1.22 32.54
N ALA A 60 13.40 0.05 32.82
CA ALA A 60 14.44 -0.50 31.96
C ALA A 60 13.89 -0.79 30.54
N PRO A 61 14.70 -0.63 29.47
CA PRO A 61 14.20 -0.76 28.10
C PRO A 61 13.52 -2.10 27.78
N HIS A 62 14.01 -3.20 28.37
CA HIS A 62 13.42 -4.51 28.18
C HIS A 62 12.04 -4.63 28.83
N GLU A 63 11.82 -4.02 30.00
CA GLU A 63 10.51 -4.00 30.67
C GLU A 63 9.50 -3.19 29.85
N ARG A 64 9.93 -2.04 29.32
CA ARG A 64 9.11 -1.21 28.43
C ARG A 64 8.73 -1.96 27.15
N TYR A 65 9.69 -2.67 26.55
CA TYR A 65 9.44 -3.47 25.36
C TYR A 65 8.43 -4.60 25.64
N ILE A 66 8.63 -5.36 26.72
CA ILE A 66 7.73 -6.46 27.11
C ILE A 66 6.33 -5.93 27.40
N ALA A 67 6.21 -4.82 28.14
CA ALA A 67 4.93 -4.19 28.44
C ALA A 67 4.22 -3.72 27.16
N TRP A 68 4.94 -3.07 26.24
CA TRP A 68 4.39 -2.62 24.97
C TRP A 68 3.91 -3.77 24.07
N VAL A 69 4.71 -4.84 23.93
CA VAL A 69 4.32 -6.03 23.16
C VAL A 69 3.15 -6.75 23.81
N SER A 70 3.15 -6.87 25.14
CA SER A 70 2.03 -7.48 25.88
C SER A 70 0.73 -6.70 25.65
N GLY A 71 0.78 -5.36 25.74
CA GLY A 71 -0.35 -4.49 25.43
C GLY A 71 -0.89 -4.76 24.02
N LEU A 72 0.00 -4.76 23.02
CA LEU A 72 -0.35 -4.97 21.62
C LEU A 72 -1.04 -6.33 21.39
N VAL A 73 -0.57 -7.39 22.05
CA VAL A 73 -1.20 -8.73 21.96
C VAL A 73 -2.58 -8.76 22.64
N THR A 74 -2.78 -7.96 23.69
CA THR A 74 -4.09 -7.81 24.36
C THR A 74 -5.04 -6.82 23.67
N GLY A 75 -4.60 -6.15 22.60
CA GLY A 75 -5.39 -5.16 21.86
C GLY A 75 -5.23 -3.72 22.35
N ASP A 76 -4.34 -3.47 23.31
CA ASP A 76 -3.94 -2.13 23.73
C ASP A 76 -2.75 -1.65 22.91
N PHE A 77 -3.01 -0.78 21.94
CA PHE A 77 -1.99 -0.18 21.08
C PHE A 77 -1.35 1.06 21.72
N GLY A 78 -1.82 1.49 22.89
CA GLY A 78 -1.41 2.70 23.57
C GLY A 78 -1.94 3.98 22.93
N THR A 79 -1.42 5.11 23.43
CA THR A 79 -1.77 6.47 23.00
C THR A 79 -0.65 7.07 22.16
N SER A 80 -1.01 7.77 21.09
CA SER A 80 -0.03 8.51 20.28
C SER A 80 0.51 9.71 21.06
N TYR A 81 1.84 9.82 21.19
CA TYR A 81 2.48 10.99 21.81
C TYR A 81 2.31 12.27 20.98
N THR A 82 2.11 12.14 19.67
CA THR A 82 1.93 13.28 18.76
C THR A 82 0.48 13.74 18.69
N TYR A 83 -0.46 12.81 18.49
CA TYR A 83 -1.87 13.14 18.30
C TYR A 83 -2.67 13.14 19.60
N ARG A 84 -2.10 12.63 20.69
CA ARG A 84 -2.74 12.50 22.01
C ARG A 84 -4.07 11.75 21.99
N SER A 85 -4.22 10.82 21.05
CA SER A 85 -5.38 9.94 20.88
C SER A 85 -4.97 8.47 20.84
N PRO A 86 -5.89 7.53 21.12
CA PRO A 86 -5.63 6.10 21.01
C PRO A 86 -5.10 5.73 19.62
N VAL A 87 -4.04 4.93 19.56
CA VAL A 87 -3.42 4.53 18.29
C VAL A 87 -4.41 3.73 17.42
N SER A 88 -5.28 2.94 18.04
CA SER A 88 -6.34 2.18 17.35
C SER A 88 -7.27 3.08 16.54
N GLU A 89 -7.71 4.21 17.09
CA GLU A 89 -8.58 5.17 16.41
C GLU A 89 -7.87 5.78 15.19
N ILE A 90 -6.62 6.21 15.36
CA ILE A 90 -5.81 6.76 14.28
C ILE A 90 -5.65 5.72 13.16
N VAL A 91 -5.34 4.46 13.51
CA VAL A 91 -5.19 3.39 12.52
C VAL A 91 -6.48 3.16 11.75
N VAL A 92 -7.63 3.11 12.44
CA VAL A 92 -8.94 2.91 11.81
C VAL A 92 -9.29 4.07 10.88
N GLU A 93 -9.08 5.32 11.30
CA GLU A 93 -9.32 6.51 10.46
C GLU A 93 -8.48 6.48 9.17
N ARG A 94 -7.21 6.08 9.28
CA ARG A 94 -6.32 5.99 8.11
C ARG A 94 -6.68 4.80 7.21
N LEU A 95 -7.09 3.68 7.79
CA LEU A 95 -7.55 2.50 7.05
C LEU A 95 -8.85 2.79 6.28
N ALA A 96 -9.76 3.58 6.85
CA ALA A 96 -11.01 3.97 6.21
C ALA A 96 -10.81 4.74 4.88
N ILE A 97 -9.62 5.31 4.65
CA ILE A 97 -9.26 5.96 3.38
C ILE A 97 -8.32 5.06 2.57
N SER A 98 -7.29 4.50 3.22
CA SER A 98 -6.22 3.76 2.54
C SER A 98 -6.71 2.45 1.92
N LEU A 99 -7.60 1.72 2.61
CA LEU A 99 -8.09 0.43 2.12
C LEU A 99 -9.00 0.60 0.88
N PRO A 100 -10.02 1.49 0.89
CA PRO A 100 -10.80 1.76 -0.33
C PRO A 100 -9.95 2.29 -1.48
N LEU A 101 -8.99 3.19 -1.22
CA LEU A 101 -8.07 3.67 -2.24
C LEU A 101 -7.24 2.54 -2.86
N ALA A 102 -6.68 1.65 -2.03
CA ALA A 102 -5.88 0.52 -2.48
C ALA A 102 -6.72 -0.45 -3.32
N ILE A 103 -7.94 -0.79 -2.87
CA ILE A 103 -8.86 -1.65 -3.62
C ILE A 103 -9.23 -1.00 -4.96
N TYR A 104 -9.51 0.30 -4.97
CA TYR A 104 -9.88 1.01 -6.19
C TYR A 104 -8.70 1.04 -7.18
N ALA A 105 -7.51 1.42 -6.73
CA ALA A 105 -6.31 1.42 -7.57
C ALA A 105 -5.96 0.03 -8.09
N LEU A 106 -6.05 -1.01 -7.26
CA LEU A 106 -5.81 -2.39 -7.66
C LEU A 106 -6.83 -2.86 -8.70
N SER A 107 -8.11 -2.53 -8.50
CA SER A 107 -9.18 -2.85 -9.44
C SER A 107 -8.93 -2.21 -10.80
N LEU A 108 -8.60 -0.91 -10.83
CA LEU A 108 -8.23 -0.21 -12.06
C LEU A 108 -6.98 -0.81 -12.71
N THR A 109 -5.98 -1.19 -11.91
CA THR A 109 -4.75 -1.84 -12.39
C THR A 109 -5.08 -3.12 -13.14
N ILE A 110 -5.89 -4.00 -12.56
CA ILE A 110 -6.28 -5.27 -13.17
C ILE A 110 -7.15 -5.03 -14.41
N LEU A 111 -8.13 -4.12 -14.30
CA LEU A 111 -9.08 -3.80 -15.38
C LEU A 111 -8.36 -3.26 -16.63
N VAL A 112 -7.25 -2.56 -16.46
CA VAL A 112 -6.43 -2.07 -17.58
C VAL A 112 -5.40 -3.12 -18.01
N ALA A 113 -4.65 -3.69 -17.06
CA ALA A 113 -3.52 -4.57 -17.36
C ALA A 113 -3.94 -5.85 -18.09
N PHE A 114 -5.04 -6.47 -17.66
CA PHE A 114 -5.42 -7.77 -18.20
C PHE A 114 -5.88 -7.67 -19.65
N PRO A 115 -6.84 -6.78 -20.03
CA PRO A 115 -7.21 -6.61 -21.43
C PRO A 115 -6.03 -6.22 -22.31
N VAL A 116 -5.18 -5.31 -21.85
CA VAL A 116 -3.99 -4.86 -22.59
C VAL A 116 -2.99 -6.02 -22.80
N GLY A 117 -2.71 -6.78 -21.74
CA GLY A 117 -1.80 -7.94 -21.80
C GLY A 117 -2.35 -9.08 -22.68
N ILE A 118 -3.65 -9.39 -22.56
CA ILE A 118 -4.34 -10.39 -23.39
C ILE A 118 -4.32 -9.96 -24.87
N LEU A 119 -4.62 -8.70 -25.16
CA LEU A 119 -4.61 -8.18 -26.53
C LEU A 119 -3.22 -8.29 -27.17
N ALA A 120 -2.17 -7.94 -26.44
CA ALA A 120 -0.80 -8.04 -26.93
C ALA A 120 -0.37 -9.50 -27.12
N ALA A 121 -0.73 -10.41 -26.20
CA ALA A 121 -0.39 -11.83 -26.28
C ALA A 121 -1.09 -12.54 -27.46
N THR A 122 -2.39 -12.31 -27.62
CA THR A 122 -3.19 -12.94 -28.69
C THR A 122 -2.80 -12.46 -30.09
N ARG A 123 -2.21 -11.25 -30.19
CA ARG A 123 -1.71 -10.69 -31.46
C ARG A 123 -0.18 -10.60 -31.50
N ARG A 124 0.51 -11.57 -30.90
CA ARG A 124 1.98 -11.59 -30.81
C ARG A 124 2.64 -11.32 -32.17
N GLY A 125 3.61 -10.41 -32.18
CA GLY A 125 4.38 -10.05 -33.38
C GLY A 125 3.65 -9.12 -34.36
N SER A 126 2.39 -8.76 -34.10
CA SER A 126 1.68 -7.74 -34.88
C SER A 126 2.09 -6.33 -34.48
N LEU A 127 1.73 -5.34 -35.32
CA LEU A 127 1.87 -3.92 -34.97
C LEU A 127 1.10 -3.55 -33.69
N THR A 128 0.00 -4.23 -33.37
CA THR A 128 -0.74 -4.01 -32.11
C THR A 128 0.11 -4.40 -30.91
N ASP A 129 0.74 -5.58 -30.94
CA ASP A 129 1.63 -6.05 -29.88
C ASP A 129 2.81 -5.09 -29.68
N ILE A 130 3.50 -4.74 -30.77
CA ILE A 130 4.64 -3.80 -30.72
C ILE A 130 4.22 -2.45 -30.12
N SER A 131 3.08 -1.90 -30.55
CA SER A 131 2.59 -0.60 -30.07
C SER A 131 2.22 -0.62 -28.58
N VAL A 132 1.52 -1.69 -28.14
CA VAL A 132 1.18 -1.89 -26.73
C VAL A 132 2.44 -2.05 -25.88
N MET A 133 3.41 -2.83 -26.34
CA MET A 133 4.65 -3.05 -25.61
C MET A 133 5.53 -1.80 -25.55
N ALA A 134 5.57 -1.01 -26.61
CA ALA A 134 6.24 0.29 -26.59
C ALA A 134 5.58 1.25 -25.60
N THR A 135 4.25 1.34 -25.61
CA THR A 135 3.49 2.23 -24.70
C THR A 135 3.66 1.82 -23.24
N THR A 136 3.56 0.53 -22.94
CA THR A 136 3.81 0.03 -21.57
C THR A 136 5.25 0.26 -21.14
N GLN A 137 6.23 0.16 -22.03
CA GLN A 137 7.63 0.48 -21.70
C GLN A 137 7.81 1.95 -21.29
N LEU A 138 7.15 2.87 -21.99
CA LEU A 138 7.13 4.28 -21.59
C LEU A 138 6.49 4.47 -20.22
N GLY A 139 5.36 3.80 -19.96
CA GLY A 139 4.69 3.82 -18.66
C GLY A 139 5.58 3.34 -17.51
N VAL A 140 6.41 2.32 -17.74
CA VAL A 140 7.38 1.81 -16.74
C VAL A 140 8.57 2.76 -16.54
N ALA A 141 8.97 3.50 -17.57
CA ALA A 141 10.11 4.41 -17.50
C ALA A 141 9.82 5.68 -16.68
N ILE A 142 8.55 6.04 -16.53
CA ILE A 142 8.10 7.22 -15.79
C ILE A 142 8.12 6.91 -14.28
N PRO A 143 8.85 7.67 -13.44
CA PRO A 143 8.81 7.49 -12.00
C PRO A 143 7.40 7.73 -11.43
N ASN A 144 6.91 6.83 -10.56
CA ASN A 144 5.54 6.92 -10.02
C ASN A 144 5.23 8.27 -9.35
N PHE A 145 6.16 8.80 -8.55
CA PHE A 145 5.97 10.09 -7.88
C PHE A 145 5.84 11.23 -8.89
N TRP A 146 6.62 11.18 -9.98
CA TRP A 146 6.61 12.20 -11.02
C TRP A 146 5.32 12.14 -11.84
N PHE A 147 4.87 10.93 -12.17
CA PHE A 147 3.55 10.73 -12.79
C PHE A 147 2.42 11.30 -11.95
N ALA A 148 2.41 11.01 -10.64
CA ALA A 148 1.42 11.54 -9.71
C ALA A 148 1.46 13.08 -9.67
N LEU A 149 2.66 13.68 -9.66
CA LEU A 149 2.81 15.13 -9.71
C LEU A 149 2.24 15.74 -11.01
N LEU A 150 2.49 15.11 -12.16
CA LEU A 150 1.91 15.54 -13.44
C LEU A 150 0.38 15.44 -13.44
N MET A 151 -0.17 14.36 -12.87
CA MET A 151 -1.61 14.20 -12.72
C MET A 151 -2.23 15.31 -11.87
N VAL A 152 -1.60 15.68 -10.76
CA VAL A 152 -2.03 16.82 -9.92
C VAL A 152 -1.94 18.13 -10.71
N LEU A 153 -0.82 18.40 -11.38
CA LEU A 153 -0.62 19.62 -12.15
C LEU A 153 -1.68 19.79 -13.26
N VAL A 154 -1.95 18.73 -14.01
CA VAL A 154 -2.91 18.77 -15.11
C VAL A 154 -4.34 18.82 -14.59
N PHE A 155 -4.73 17.87 -13.74
CA PHE A 155 -6.14 17.66 -13.41
C PHE A 155 -6.63 18.43 -12.19
N ALA A 156 -5.76 18.77 -11.23
CA ALA A 156 -6.14 19.55 -10.06
C ALA A 156 -5.82 21.04 -10.22
N VAL A 157 -4.63 21.39 -10.74
CA VAL A 157 -4.19 22.79 -10.83
C VAL A 157 -4.72 23.49 -12.09
N ASN A 158 -4.44 22.93 -13.27
CA ASN A 158 -4.82 23.55 -14.54
C ASN A 158 -6.31 23.36 -14.86
N LEU A 159 -6.77 22.11 -14.92
CA LEU A 159 -8.16 21.79 -15.29
C LEU A 159 -9.15 21.96 -14.14
N ARG A 160 -8.69 21.89 -12.89
CA ARG A 160 -9.51 22.00 -11.66
C ARG A 160 -10.69 21.02 -11.61
N TRP A 161 -10.51 19.82 -12.18
CA TRP A 161 -11.51 18.75 -12.12
C TRP A 161 -11.57 18.10 -10.73
N PHE A 162 -10.41 18.03 -10.07
CA PHE A 162 -10.24 17.43 -8.75
C PHE A 162 -9.58 18.42 -7.78
N SER A 163 -9.71 18.17 -6.48
CA SER A 163 -8.92 18.87 -5.47
C SER A 163 -7.46 18.39 -5.52
N ALA A 164 -6.52 19.28 -5.21
CA ALA A 164 -5.11 18.92 -5.11
C ALA A 164 -4.81 18.04 -3.87
N GLY A 165 -5.71 18.02 -2.88
CA GLY A 165 -5.59 17.19 -1.70
C GLY A 165 -6.84 17.22 -0.80
N GLY A 166 -6.78 16.41 0.25
CA GLY A 166 -7.86 16.23 1.21
C GLY A 166 -8.85 15.13 0.80
N PHE A 167 -9.58 14.65 1.79
CA PHE A 167 -10.68 13.71 1.62
C PHE A 167 -11.90 14.32 2.34
N PRO A 168 -13.05 14.49 1.67
CA PRO A 168 -14.21 15.17 2.25
C PRO A 168 -14.82 14.41 3.43
N GLY A 169 -14.53 13.11 3.57
CA GLY A 169 -15.20 12.23 4.52
C GLY A 169 -16.25 11.38 3.81
N TRP A 170 -16.62 10.27 4.43
CA TRP A 170 -17.66 9.39 3.90
C TRP A 170 -19.07 9.97 4.10
N ASP A 171 -19.24 10.84 5.10
CA ASP A 171 -20.52 11.48 5.44
C ASP A 171 -20.98 12.52 4.42
N GLU A 172 -20.04 13.12 3.68
CA GLU A 172 -20.29 14.00 2.52
C GLU A 172 -20.84 13.23 1.30
N GLY A 173 -20.90 11.90 1.38
CA GLY A 173 -21.51 11.03 0.38
C GLY A 173 -20.50 10.30 -0.51
N VAL A 174 -20.89 9.09 -0.94
CA VAL A 174 -20.07 8.19 -1.77
C VAL A 174 -19.55 8.86 -3.05
N PRO A 175 -20.34 9.66 -3.81
CA PRO A 175 -19.83 10.30 -5.03
C PRO A 175 -18.69 11.28 -4.78
N ALA A 176 -18.77 12.06 -3.69
CA ALA A 176 -17.72 13.02 -3.32
C ALA A 176 -16.45 12.28 -2.87
N ALA A 177 -16.60 11.24 -2.06
CA ALA A 177 -15.50 10.37 -1.64
C ALA A 177 -14.81 9.70 -2.84
N VAL A 178 -15.57 9.08 -3.74
CA VAL A 178 -15.02 8.45 -4.96
C VAL A 178 -14.30 9.48 -5.81
N LYS A 179 -14.89 10.66 -6.05
CA LYS A 179 -14.25 11.74 -6.80
C LYS A 179 -12.90 12.15 -6.18
N ALA A 180 -12.82 12.28 -4.86
CA ALA A 180 -11.57 12.62 -4.17
C ALA A 180 -10.51 11.50 -4.31
N LEU A 181 -10.93 10.24 -4.37
CA LEU A 181 -10.03 9.08 -4.51
C LEU A 181 -9.63 8.78 -5.97
N THR A 182 -10.39 9.22 -6.96
CA THR A 182 -10.18 8.85 -8.37
C THR A 182 -8.80 9.27 -8.89
N LEU A 183 -8.37 10.51 -8.66
CA LEU A 183 -7.09 10.98 -9.19
C LEU A 183 -5.89 10.24 -8.54
N PRO A 184 -5.83 10.08 -7.20
CA PRO A 184 -4.85 9.20 -6.56
C PRO A 184 -4.91 7.75 -7.06
N ALA A 185 -6.11 7.19 -7.24
CA ALA A 185 -6.27 5.81 -7.71
C ALA A 185 -5.71 5.61 -9.13
N ILE A 186 -5.95 6.55 -10.04
CA ILE A 186 -5.39 6.53 -11.41
C ILE A 186 -3.87 6.67 -11.37
N ALA A 187 -3.36 7.59 -10.55
CA ALA A 187 -1.92 7.82 -10.40
C ALA A 187 -1.18 6.56 -9.89
N LEU A 188 -1.81 5.80 -8.99
CA LEU A 188 -1.30 4.51 -8.52
C LEU A 188 -1.48 3.40 -9.56
N ALA A 189 -2.61 3.39 -10.27
CA ALA A 189 -3.00 2.26 -11.12
C ALA A 189 -2.25 2.19 -12.46
N LEU A 190 -2.06 3.31 -13.16
CA LEU A 190 -1.55 3.28 -14.55
C LEU A 190 -0.10 2.79 -14.70
N PRO A 191 0.87 3.24 -13.87
CA PRO A 191 2.22 2.68 -13.92
C PRO A 191 2.24 1.19 -13.57
N GLN A 192 1.47 0.78 -12.55
CA GLN A 192 1.35 -0.62 -12.14
C GLN A 192 0.69 -1.47 -13.24
N ALA A 193 -0.30 -0.92 -13.94
CA ALA A 193 -0.97 -1.61 -15.03
C ALA A 193 -0.01 -1.86 -16.20
N SER A 194 0.92 -0.94 -16.46
CA SER A 194 1.95 -1.09 -17.48
C SER A 194 2.90 -2.24 -17.18
N ILE A 195 3.30 -2.40 -15.91
CA ILE A 195 4.13 -3.52 -15.44
C ILE A 195 3.33 -4.83 -15.53
N LEU A 196 2.12 -4.84 -14.98
CA LEU A 196 1.29 -6.04 -14.90
C LEU A 196 0.84 -6.54 -16.28
N ALA A 197 0.57 -5.64 -17.24
CA ALA A 197 0.23 -6.01 -18.62
C ALA A 197 1.35 -6.81 -19.29
N ARG A 198 2.61 -6.45 -19.03
CA ARG A 198 3.78 -7.18 -19.54
C ARG A 198 3.92 -8.56 -18.92
N VAL A 199 3.76 -8.65 -17.61
CA VAL A 199 3.78 -9.94 -16.90
C VAL A 199 2.67 -10.83 -17.44
N MET A 200 1.44 -10.31 -17.52
CA MET A 200 0.29 -11.01 -18.08
C MET A 200 0.56 -11.50 -19.50
N ARG A 201 1.10 -10.63 -20.37
CA ARG A 201 1.46 -11.01 -21.74
C ARG A 201 2.49 -12.15 -21.75
N SER A 202 3.56 -12.05 -20.97
CA SER A 202 4.59 -13.09 -20.92
C SER A 202 4.00 -14.43 -20.46
N SER A 203 3.30 -14.42 -19.33
CA SER A 203 2.69 -15.62 -18.77
C SER A 203 1.66 -16.25 -19.71
N LEU A 204 0.88 -15.44 -20.45
CA LEU A 204 -0.04 -15.96 -21.47
C LEU A 204 0.70 -16.58 -22.65
N LEU A 205 1.81 -16.00 -23.11
CA LEU A 205 2.57 -16.58 -24.21
C LEU A 205 3.19 -17.92 -23.82
N ASP A 206 3.69 -18.05 -22.59
CA ASP A 206 4.20 -19.31 -22.05
C ASP A 206 3.06 -20.34 -21.98
N THR A 207 1.93 -19.96 -21.38
CA THR A 207 0.71 -20.79 -21.26
C THR A 207 0.18 -21.24 -22.62
N LEU A 208 0.12 -20.36 -23.62
CA LEU A 208 -0.38 -20.67 -24.97
C LEU A 208 0.52 -21.67 -25.73
N SER A 209 1.75 -21.89 -25.26
CA SER A 209 2.68 -22.88 -25.82
C SER A 209 2.57 -24.27 -25.19
N GLU A 210 1.72 -24.44 -24.16
CA GLU A 210 1.56 -25.69 -23.42
C GLU A 210 0.72 -26.75 -24.18
N ASP A 211 0.99 -28.03 -23.91
CA ASP A 211 0.37 -29.17 -24.59
C ASP A 211 -1.15 -29.28 -24.39
N TYR A 212 -1.66 -28.83 -23.24
CA TYR A 212 -3.09 -28.83 -22.98
C TYR A 212 -3.84 -27.81 -23.86
N ILE A 213 -3.21 -26.68 -24.23
CA ILE A 213 -3.77 -25.72 -25.20
C ILE A 213 -3.80 -26.34 -26.59
N ARG A 214 -2.73 -27.07 -26.99
CA ARG A 214 -2.70 -27.79 -28.27
C ARG A 214 -3.82 -28.84 -28.33
N THR A 215 -4.04 -29.57 -27.24
CA THR A 215 -5.11 -30.56 -27.13
C THR A 215 -6.50 -29.91 -27.16
N ALA A 216 -6.68 -28.77 -26.48
CA ALA A 216 -7.92 -27.99 -26.54
C ALA A 216 -8.28 -27.57 -27.98
N ARG A 217 -7.29 -27.09 -28.74
CA ARG A 217 -7.47 -26.75 -30.17
C ARG A 217 -7.75 -27.97 -31.04
N ALA A 218 -7.08 -29.10 -30.79
CA ALA A 218 -7.33 -30.36 -31.51
C ALA A 218 -8.76 -30.90 -31.26
N LYS A 219 -9.37 -30.56 -30.11
CA LYS A 219 -10.78 -30.85 -29.80
C LYS A 219 -11.77 -29.87 -30.45
N GLY A 220 -11.30 -28.93 -31.28
CA GLY A 220 -12.15 -28.00 -32.04
C GLY A 220 -12.39 -26.65 -31.37
N LEU A 221 -11.76 -26.36 -30.23
CA LEU A 221 -11.86 -25.04 -29.60
C LEU A 221 -11.09 -23.99 -30.41
N THR A 222 -11.73 -22.85 -30.67
CA THR A 222 -11.09 -21.68 -31.31
C THR A 222 -10.03 -21.06 -30.41
N ALA A 223 -9.14 -20.21 -30.94
CA ALA A 223 -8.11 -19.52 -30.15
C ALA A 223 -8.65 -18.60 -29.04
N ARG A 224 -9.95 -18.26 -29.06
CA ARG A 224 -10.63 -17.50 -27.99
C ARG A 224 -11.26 -18.43 -26.94
N GLN A 225 -11.53 -19.68 -27.31
CA GLN A 225 -12.16 -20.68 -26.44
C GLN A 225 -11.13 -21.58 -25.74
N ALA A 226 -9.99 -21.85 -26.40
CA ALA A 226 -8.84 -22.56 -25.85
C ALA A 226 -7.95 -21.61 -25.04
#